data_AF-A0A927TB53-F1
#
_entry.id   AF-A0A927TB53-F1
#
_cell.length_a   1.000
_cell.length_b   1.000
_cell.length_c   1.000
_cell.angle_alpha   90.00
_cell.angle_beta   90.00
_cell.angle_gamma   90.00
#
_symmetry.space_group_name_H-M   'P 1'
#
loop_
_entity.id
_entity.type
_entity.pdbx_description
1 polymer ?
#
loop_
_entity_poly.entity_id
_entity_poly.type
_entity_poly.pdbx_seq_one_letter_code
_entity_poly.pdbx_strand_id
1 'polypeptide(L)'
;MGQRKFVNPYNFIPFPDKKASAYEDTDLHTGVISYSVTAKTPLFIPNTSSDDAFSMGMEHKSYDFFSYNELEKGKDYCDKYFEPVIPGSELRGMIRSIYETLTDSCLSVFNDEMYPERRTGDVFDAGLIRRRMGASKAVYELYSADGYQCPGKFADKEFVAKHREGQRIYFTSDVKKTTNRMGKEVRTRIVVDMAVEKTSEQMKEGYLMKGMPFGKRKNHCYLFEVKDSKPIKTLDEGALNRLVAVLDSYQSQPGNEEYYDEYYKELKRFMKGGENEYFPVRYSLIQEGKELLYLSPAAITKEIANTPLKKLLGDFAACETYHKCCPACDLFGMVKHNCAGLHG
;
A
#
# COMPACT_ATOMS: atom_id res chain seq x y z
N MET A 1 -7.65 2.11 34.84
CA MET A 1 -7.68 1.77 33.40
C MET A 1 -6.36 1.11 33.07
N GLY A 2 -6.35 -0.19 32.74
CA GLY A 2 -5.10 -0.89 32.42
C GLY A 2 -4.50 -0.35 31.11
N GLN A 3 -3.21 0.00 31.12
CA GLN A 3 -2.48 0.27 29.89
C GLN A 3 -2.58 -0.95 28.98
N ARG A 4 -3.11 -0.78 27.76
CA ARG A 4 -3.04 -1.81 26.72
C ARG A 4 -1.58 -1.95 26.32
N LYS A 5 -0.91 -3.01 26.76
CA LYS A 5 0.45 -3.33 26.35
C LYS A 5 0.44 -3.78 24.89
N PHE A 6 1.32 -3.23 24.08
CA PHE A 6 1.56 -3.72 22.73
C PHE A 6 2.00 -5.19 22.83
N VAL A 7 1.50 -6.05 21.94
CA VAL A 7 1.78 -7.49 21.93
C VAL A 7 2.62 -7.78 20.71
N ASN A 8 3.71 -8.53 20.88
CA ASN A 8 4.55 -8.97 19.76
C ASN A 8 3.72 -9.85 18.82
N PRO A 9 3.52 -9.45 17.55
CA PRO A 9 2.68 -10.22 16.64
C PRO A 9 3.30 -11.58 16.25
N TYR A 10 4.61 -11.77 16.49
CA TYR A 10 5.29 -13.03 16.18
C TYR A 10 5.15 -14.06 17.30
N ASN A 11 5.33 -13.62 18.55
CA ASN A 11 5.38 -14.52 19.70
C ASN A 11 4.22 -14.36 20.69
N PHE A 12 3.33 -13.38 20.45
CA PHE A 12 2.20 -13.01 21.32
C PHE A 12 2.59 -12.67 22.77
N ILE A 13 3.87 -12.35 23.00
CA ILE A 13 4.41 -11.92 24.28
C ILE A 13 4.23 -10.40 24.42
N PRO A 14 3.69 -9.89 25.54
CA PRO A 14 3.58 -8.46 25.81
C PRO A 14 4.95 -7.79 25.85
N PHE A 15 5.04 -6.57 25.30
CA PHE A 15 6.29 -5.82 25.38
C PHE A 15 6.58 -5.33 26.81
N PRO A 16 7.88 -5.26 27.17
CA PRO A 16 8.34 -4.51 28.33
C PRO A 16 8.10 -3.01 28.11
N ASP A 17 8.24 -2.23 29.17
CA ASP A 17 7.95 -0.79 29.10
C ASP A 17 9.05 -0.01 28.34
N LYS A 18 10.28 -0.56 28.26
CA LYS A 18 11.43 0.03 27.58
C LYS A 18 12.28 -1.05 26.92
N LYS A 19 12.95 -0.68 25.83
CA LYS A 19 13.96 -1.52 25.17
C LYS A 19 15.21 -1.65 26.07
N ALA A 20 15.75 -2.86 26.16
CA ALA A 20 16.99 -3.12 26.88
C ALA A 20 18.23 -2.58 26.15
N SER A 21 19.26 -2.24 26.93
CA SER A 21 20.61 -1.95 26.43
C SER A 21 21.42 -3.23 26.31
N ALA A 22 22.44 -3.24 25.45
CA ALA A 22 23.42 -4.32 25.37
C ALA A 22 24.09 -4.59 26.73
N TYR A 23 24.58 -5.81 26.91
CA TYR A 23 25.31 -6.20 28.11
C TYR A 23 26.63 -5.42 28.22
N GLU A 24 27.02 -5.07 29.45
CA GLU A 24 28.26 -4.32 29.71
C GLU A 24 29.44 -5.25 30.05
N ASP A 25 29.31 -6.55 29.79
CA ASP A 25 30.33 -7.55 30.12
C ASP A 25 31.61 -7.32 29.31
N THR A 26 32.73 -7.20 30.01
CA THR A 26 34.05 -7.02 29.41
C THR A 26 34.78 -8.32 29.13
N ASP A 27 34.32 -9.42 29.74
CA ASP A 27 34.88 -10.76 29.52
C ASP A 27 34.19 -11.43 28.32
N LEU A 28 34.76 -11.18 27.14
CA LEU A 28 34.20 -11.63 25.87
C LEU A 28 34.99 -12.84 25.33
N HIS A 29 34.26 -13.90 25.01
CA HIS A 29 34.80 -15.12 24.43
C HIS A 29 34.34 -15.28 22.98
N THR A 30 35.22 -15.75 22.10
CA THR A 30 34.85 -16.13 20.73
C THR A 30 35.06 -17.63 20.53
N GLY A 31 34.24 -18.23 19.68
CA GLY A 31 34.28 -19.68 19.46
C GLY A 31 33.30 -20.15 18.40
N VAL A 32 33.29 -21.46 18.17
CA VAL A 32 32.42 -22.12 17.19
C VAL A 32 31.55 -23.15 17.91
N ILE A 33 30.24 -23.07 17.68
CA ILE A 33 29.29 -24.08 18.14
C ILE A 33 28.93 -24.97 16.95
N SER A 34 29.29 -26.24 17.02
CA SER A 34 28.85 -27.26 16.06
C SER A 34 27.57 -27.92 16.56
N TYR A 35 26.57 -28.05 15.69
CA TYR A 35 25.27 -28.62 16.03
C TYR A 35 24.71 -29.46 14.89
N SER A 36 23.69 -30.26 15.18
CA SER A 36 22.90 -31.00 14.19
C SER A 36 21.42 -30.82 14.49
N VAL A 37 20.60 -30.66 13.45
CA VAL A 37 19.16 -30.44 13.57
C VAL A 37 18.42 -31.62 12.96
N THR A 38 17.36 -32.09 13.63
CA THR A 38 16.49 -33.14 13.12
C THR A 38 15.06 -32.60 12.99
N ALA A 39 14.49 -32.68 11.79
CA ALA A 39 13.10 -32.32 11.57
C ALA A 39 12.16 -33.33 12.24
N LYS A 40 11.36 -32.87 13.22
CA LYS A 40 10.35 -33.71 13.90
C LYS A 40 9.01 -33.77 13.18
N THR A 41 8.73 -32.77 12.35
CA THR A 41 7.57 -32.66 11.47
C THR A 41 8.06 -32.36 10.06
N PRO A 42 7.23 -32.56 9.02
CA PRO A 42 7.55 -32.08 7.68
C PRO A 42 7.96 -30.60 7.75
N LEU A 43 9.13 -30.30 7.21
CA LEU A 43 9.71 -28.96 7.12
C LEU A 43 9.60 -28.52 5.67
N PHE A 44 9.36 -27.24 5.44
CA PHE A 44 9.41 -26.66 4.11
C PHE A 44 10.03 -25.26 4.19
N ILE A 45 11.09 -25.04 3.42
CA ILE A 45 11.71 -23.74 3.21
C ILE A 45 11.66 -23.52 1.69
N PRO A 46 10.93 -22.53 1.17
CA PRO A 46 10.74 -22.39 -0.26
C PRO A 46 12.03 -21.90 -0.94
N ASN A 47 12.36 -22.48 -2.10
CA ASN A 47 13.31 -21.90 -3.02
C ASN A 47 12.63 -20.76 -3.79
N THR A 48 12.90 -19.51 -3.43
CA THR A 48 12.22 -18.36 -4.02
C THR A 48 12.74 -17.94 -5.40
N SER A 49 13.69 -18.68 -6.00
CA SER A 49 14.20 -18.37 -7.34
C SER A 49 13.17 -18.62 -8.45
N SER A 50 12.16 -19.47 -8.21
CA SER A 50 11.03 -19.73 -9.10
C SER A 50 9.76 -19.95 -8.25
N ASP A 51 8.63 -19.39 -8.69
CA ASP A 51 7.31 -19.59 -8.07
C ASP A 51 6.37 -20.49 -8.91
N ASP A 52 6.96 -21.19 -9.88
CA ASP A 52 6.35 -22.10 -10.84
C ASP A 52 7.16 -23.40 -11.02
N ALA A 53 7.89 -23.84 -9.98
CA ALA A 53 8.85 -24.96 -10.05
C ALA A 53 8.21 -26.27 -10.51
N PHE A 54 6.91 -26.44 -10.26
CA PHE A 54 6.13 -27.62 -10.65
C PHE A 54 4.88 -27.20 -11.43
N SER A 55 4.62 -27.89 -12.54
CA SER A 55 3.45 -27.69 -13.40
C SER A 55 2.12 -28.13 -12.74
N MET A 56 1.75 -27.53 -11.62
CA MET A 56 0.48 -27.74 -10.94
C MET A 56 -0.54 -26.72 -11.43
N GLY A 57 -1.14 -27.01 -12.59
CA GLY A 57 -2.25 -26.28 -13.24
C GLY A 57 -2.59 -24.88 -12.70
N MET A 58 -2.00 -23.84 -13.30
CA MET A 58 -2.33 -22.39 -13.37
C MET A 58 -2.95 -21.61 -12.18
N GLU A 59 -3.48 -22.22 -11.12
CA GLU A 59 -4.18 -21.50 -10.04
C GLU A 59 -3.31 -21.24 -8.80
N HIS A 60 -2.21 -21.97 -8.60
CA HIS A 60 -1.37 -21.84 -7.41
C HIS A 60 0.14 -21.82 -7.72
N LYS A 61 0.88 -21.02 -6.95
CA LYS A 61 2.34 -20.99 -6.98
C LYS A 61 2.91 -22.31 -6.47
N SER A 62 3.98 -22.78 -7.09
CA SER A 62 4.67 -24.00 -6.73
C SER A 62 6.15 -23.72 -6.48
N TYR A 63 6.65 -24.18 -5.35
CA TYR A 63 8.01 -23.91 -4.89
C TYR A 63 8.70 -25.23 -4.58
N ASP A 64 9.95 -25.36 -5.01
CA ASP A 64 10.84 -26.42 -4.55
C ASP A 64 11.31 -26.12 -3.12
N PHE A 65 11.85 -27.14 -2.43
CA PHE A 65 12.57 -26.92 -1.19
C PHE A 65 13.89 -26.17 -1.47
N PHE A 66 14.30 -25.28 -0.57
CA PHE A 66 15.50 -24.48 -0.73
C PHE A 66 16.74 -25.36 -0.92
N SER A 67 17.51 -25.04 -1.96
CA SER A 67 18.84 -25.56 -2.22
C SER A 67 19.72 -24.43 -2.73
N TYR A 68 21.03 -24.66 -2.87
CA TYR A 68 21.93 -23.68 -3.51
C TYR A 68 21.77 -23.63 -5.03
N ASN A 69 20.80 -24.34 -5.60
CA ASN A 69 20.50 -24.34 -7.02
C ASN A 69 19.45 -23.28 -7.33
N GLU A 70 19.79 -22.35 -8.22
CA GLU A 70 18.82 -21.41 -8.78
C GLU A 70 17.99 -22.11 -9.87
N LEU A 71 16.68 -22.07 -9.71
CA LEU A 71 15.72 -22.60 -10.67
C LEU A 71 15.40 -21.57 -11.75
N GLU A 72 15.36 -22.02 -13.00
CA GLU A 72 15.00 -21.19 -14.15
C GLU A 72 13.48 -21.03 -14.23
N LYS A 73 13.01 -19.81 -14.48
CA LYS A 73 11.58 -19.51 -14.64
C LYS A 73 10.98 -20.23 -15.86
N GLY A 74 9.80 -20.81 -15.71
CA GLY A 74 9.09 -21.52 -16.79
C GLY A 74 9.64 -22.92 -17.13
N LYS A 75 10.57 -23.45 -16.33
CA LYS A 75 11.10 -24.81 -16.47
C LYS A 75 10.45 -25.71 -15.43
N ASP A 76 10.04 -26.89 -15.87
CA ASP A 76 9.42 -27.88 -14.98
C ASP A 76 10.48 -28.74 -14.28
N TYR A 77 10.33 -28.91 -12.98
CA TYR A 77 11.19 -29.69 -12.11
C TYR A 77 10.49 -30.88 -11.44
N CYS A 78 9.30 -31.31 -11.90
CA CYS A 78 8.50 -32.40 -11.28
C CYS A 78 9.24 -33.71 -10.95
N ASP A 79 10.38 -34.00 -11.60
CA ASP A 79 11.23 -35.18 -11.33
C ASP A 79 12.70 -34.82 -11.07
N LYS A 80 12.99 -33.58 -10.68
CA LYS A 80 14.35 -33.12 -10.36
C LYS A 80 14.42 -32.76 -8.88
N TYR A 81 15.38 -33.34 -8.19
CA TYR A 81 15.58 -33.16 -6.76
C TYR A 81 16.97 -32.59 -6.51
N PHE A 82 17.02 -31.51 -5.74
CA PHE A 82 18.27 -30.92 -5.26
C PHE A 82 18.48 -31.25 -3.79
N GLU A 83 19.72 -31.20 -3.32
CA GLU A 83 20.02 -31.43 -1.91
C GLU A 83 19.38 -30.30 -1.07
N PRO A 84 18.45 -30.63 -0.15
CA PRO A 84 17.74 -29.63 0.63
C PRO A 84 18.68 -29.01 1.66
N VAL A 85 18.68 -27.69 1.75
CA VAL A 85 19.52 -26.93 2.67
C VAL A 85 18.64 -26.04 3.54
N ILE A 86 18.94 -25.99 4.83
CA ILE A 86 18.40 -24.95 5.72
C ILE A 86 19.37 -23.76 5.65
N PRO A 87 18.97 -22.61 5.07
CA PRO A 87 19.87 -21.46 4.96
C PRO A 87 20.28 -20.94 6.34
N GLY A 88 21.53 -20.52 6.48
CA GLY A 88 22.01 -19.88 7.71
C GLY A 88 21.26 -18.59 8.05
N SER A 89 20.75 -17.87 7.04
CA SER A 89 19.91 -16.68 7.23
C SER A 89 18.58 -17.01 7.90
N GLU A 90 17.93 -18.12 7.54
CA GLU A 90 16.66 -18.56 8.12
C GLU A 90 16.84 -18.97 9.59
N LEU A 91 17.89 -19.74 9.87
CA LEU A 91 18.24 -20.12 11.25
C LEU A 91 18.59 -18.90 12.11
N ARG A 92 19.41 -17.99 11.58
CA ARG A 92 19.77 -16.74 12.26
C ARG A 92 18.53 -15.89 12.53
N GLY A 93 17.64 -15.73 11.56
CA GLY A 93 16.40 -14.95 11.69
C GLY A 93 15.47 -15.54 12.75
N MET A 94 15.28 -16.86 12.73
CA MET A 94 14.47 -17.58 13.73
C MET A 94 15.03 -17.39 15.15
N ILE A 95 16.32 -17.66 15.35
CA ILE A 95 16.96 -17.53 16.68
C ILE A 95 16.93 -16.07 17.13
N ARG A 96 17.23 -15.13 16.22
CA ARG A 96 17.17 -13.70 16.51
C ARG A 96 15.79 -13.28 16.98
N SER A 97 14.70 -13.69 16.33
CA SER A 97 13.33 -13.32 16.73
C SER A 97 12.98 -13.78 18.16
N ILE A 98 13.39 -15.00 18.52
CA ILE A 98 13.22 -15.54 19.87
C ILE A 98 14.07 -14.73 20.85
N TYR A 99 15.35 -14.52 20.54
CA TYR A 99 16.28 -13.78 21.38
C TYR A 99 15.82 -12.33 21.59
N GLU A 100 15.30 -11.67 20.55
CA GLU A 100 14.76 -10.32 20.62
C GLU A 100 13.64 -10.22 21.67
N THR A 101 12.78 -11.23 21.70
CA THR A 101 11.67 -11.31 22.63
C THR A 101 12.11 -11.65 24.06
N LEU A 102 13.12 -12.53 24.22
CA LEU A 102 13.64 -12.90 25.53
C LEU A 102 14.48 -11.81 26.19
N THR A 103 15.07 -10.93 25.39
CA THR A 103 16.02 -9.90 25.85
C THR A 103 15.47 -8.48 25.73
N ASP A 104 14.17 -8.33 25.49
CA ASP A 104 13.54 -7.01 25.44
C ASP A 104 14.20 -6.07 24.41
N SER A 105 14.68 -6.64 23.31
CA SER A 105 15.43 -5.95 22.25
C SER A 105 14.50 -5.27 21.24
N CYS A 106 15.08 -4.53 20.28
CA CYS A 106 14.31 -3.99 19.16
C CYS A 106 13.78 -5.11 18.25
N LEU A 107 12.76 -4.80 17.45
CA LEU A 107 12.21 -5.73 16.46
C LEU A 107 12.84 -5.48 15.09
N SER A 108 13.67 -6.40 14.62
CA SER A 108 14.32 -6.24 13.31
C SER A 108 13.37 -6.33 12.12
N VAL A 109 12.25 -7.04 12.28
CA VAL A 109 11.33 -7.35 11.17
C VAL A 109 10.57 -6.11 10.70
N PHE A 110 10.49 -5.08 11.53
CA PHE A 110 9.76 -3.85 11.23
C PHE A 110 10.69 -2.70 10.84
N ASN A 111 11.61 -3.02 9.94
CA ASN A 111 12.43 -2.01 9.29
C ASN A 111 11.72 -1.42 8.07
N ASP A 112 12.07 -0.16 7.79
CA ASP A 112 11.55 0.69 6.73
C ASP A 112 10.12 1.20 6.91
N GLU A 113 9.77 2.21 6.10
CA GLU A 113 8.53 2.99 6.15
C GLU A 113 7.31 2.15 5.73
N MET A 114 7.14 0.97 6.33
CA MET A 114 5.98 0.13 6.09
C MET A 114 4.77 0.76 6.76
N TYR A 115 3.79 1.13 5.93
CA TYR A 115 2.51 1.62 6.40
C TYR A 115 1.52 0.45 6.44
N PRO A 116 0.92 0.15 7.61
CA PRO A 116 -0.13 -0.85 7.70
C PRO A 116 -1.25 -0.58 6.71
N GLU A 117 -1.70 -1.62 6.02
CA GLU A 117 -2.77 -1.57 5.04
C GLU A 117 -3.96 -2.42 5.50
N ARG A 118 -5.17 -1.91 5.31
CA ARG A 118 -6.42 -2.65 5.57
C ARG A 118 -7.39 -2.47 4.40
N ARG A 119 -8.10 -3.53 4.00
CA ARG A 119 -9.27 -3.40 3.11
C ARG A 119 -10.48 -2.90 3.89
N THR A 120 -11.16 -1.89 3.35
CA THR A 120 -12.43 -1.41 3.89
C THR A 120 -13.59 -1.75 2.96
N GLY A 121 -14.77 -1.99 3.55
CA GLY A 121 -16.04 -2.09 2.81
C GLY A 121 -16.72 -0.74 2.65
N ASP A 122 -16.21 0.30 3.31
CA ASP A 122 -16.76 1.64 3.27
C ASP A 122 -16.57 2.27 1.88
N VAL A 123 -17.59 3.01 1.45
CA VAL A 123 -17.58 3.66 0.14
C VAL A 123 -17.05 5.08 0.32
N PHE A 124 -15.90 5.36 -0.28
CA PHE A 124 -15.26 6.66 -0.27
C PHE A 124 -16.05 7.66 -1.12
N ASP A 125 -16.18 8.87 -0.59
CA ASP A 125 -16.86 10.00 -1.23
C ASP A 125 -16.05 10.54 -2.41
N ALA A 126 -16.73 11.23 -3.33
CA ALA A 126 -16.09 11.90 -4.45
C ALA A 126 -15.52 13.25 -4.02
N GLY A 127 -14.26 13.51 -4.37
CA GLY A 127 -13.57 14.76 -4.06
C GLY A 127 -12.65 15.23 -5.17
N LEU A 128 -12.21 16.47 -5.07
CA LEU A 128 -11.31 17.11 -6.01
C LEU A 128 -10.15 17.76 -5.26
N ILE A 129 -8.92 17.46 -5.65
CA ILE A 129 -7.72 18.10 -5.10
C ILE A 129 -7.41 19.31 -5.97
N ARG A 130 -7.36 20.49 -5.37
CA ARG A 130 -6.90 21.72 -6.04
C ARG A 130 -5.48 22.05 -5.63
N ARG A 131 -4.62 22.35 -6.61
CA ARG A 131 -3.28 22.88 -6.37
C ARG A 131 -3.32 24.42 -6.37
N ARG A 132 -2.79 25.04 -5.32
CA ARG A 132 -2.56 26.49 -5.22
C ARG A 132 -1.10 26.76 -4.91
N MET A 133 -0.55 27.88 -5.37
CA MET A 133 0.75 28.32 -4.85
C MET A 133 0.56 29.07 -3.54
N GLY A 134 1.20 28.56 -2.48
CA GLY A 134 1.39 29.32 -1.25
C GLY A 134 2.62 30.23 -1.35
N ALA A 135 2.94 30.91 -0.25
CA ALA A 135 4.05 31.86 -0.20
C ALA A 135 5.44 31.26 -0.50
N SER A 136 5.62 29.94 -0.30
CA SER A 136 6.93 29.27 -0.46
C SER A 136 6.86 27.90 -1.13
N LYS A 137 5.69 27.26 -1.15
CA LYS A 137 5.49 25.92 -1.70
C LYS A 137 4.06 25.73 -2.20
N ALA A 138 3.86 24.74 -3.06
CA ALA A 138 2.52 24.33 -3.47
C ALA A 138 1.71 23.84 -2.26
N VAL A 139 0.46 24.26 -2.20
CA VAL A 139 -0.53 23.86 -1.19
C VAL A 139 -1.64 23.11 -1.92
N TYR A 140 -2.06 21.99 -1.37
CA TYR A 140 -3.14 21.19 -1.93
C TYR A 140 -4.36 21.25 -1.02
N GLU A 141 -5.53 21.42 -1.62
CA GLU A 141 -6.81 21.55 -0.91
C GLU A 141 -7.80 20.52 -1.44
N LEU A 142 -8.48 19.83 -0.53
CA LEU A 142 -9.52 18.87 -0.87
C LEU A 142 -10.88 19.58 -0.90
N TYR A 143 -11.63 19.37 -1.97
CA TYR A 143 -12.98 19.84 -2.20
C TYR A 143 -13.96 18.67 -2.25
N SER A 144 -15.17 18.87 -1.74
CA SER A 144 -16.29 17.94 -1.95
C SER A 144 -16.69 17.97 -3.43
N ALA A 145 -17.05 16.81 -3.97
CA ALA A 145 -17.55 16.71 -5.33
C ALA A 145 -18.81 15.84 -5.40
N ASP A 146 -19.68 16.17 -6.36
CA ASP A 146 -20.73 15.25 -6.79
C ASP A 146 -20.19 14.36 -7.92
N GLY A 147 -20.30 13.04 -7.75
CA GLY A 147 -19.91 12.07 -8.76
C GLY A 147 -21.04 11.71 -9.71
N TYR A 148 -20.78 11.81 -11.02
CA TYR A 148 -21.71 11.44 -12.08
C TYR A 148 -21.18 10.23 -12.84
N GLN A 149 -21.92 9.13 -12.84
CA GLN A 149 -21.51 7.93 -13.53
C GLN A 149 -21.60 8.13 -15.05
N CYS A 150 -20.57 7.74 -15.79
CA CYS A 150 -20.64 7.63 -17.24
C CYS A 150 -21.42 6.36 -17.63
N PRO A 151 -22.54 6.45 -18.37
CA PRO A 151 -23.17 5.26 -18.95
C PRO A 151 -22.26 4.50 -19.91
N GLY A 152 -22.60 3.23 -20.15
CA GLY A 152 -21.89 2.31 -21.04
C GLY A 152 -21.64 2.80 -22.48
N LYS A 153 -22.39 3.80 -22.95
CA LYS A 153 -22.18 4.44 -24.27
C LYS A 153 -20.96 5.37 -24.31
N PHE A 154 -20.54 5.91 -23.16
CA PHE A 154 -19.34 6.74 -23.00
C PHE A 154 -18.17 5.95 -22.43
N ALA A 155 -18.46 4.92 -21.63
CA ALA A 155 -17.47 3.97 -21.15
C ALA A 155 -16.96 3.01 -22.25
N ASP A 156 -17.63 2.93 -23.41
CA ASP A 156 -17.12 2.23 -24.59
C ASP A 156 -16.11 3.11 -25.34
N LYS A 157 -14.85 2.92 -24.94
CA LYS A 157 -13.59 3.10 -25.68
C LYS A 157 -13.28 4.46 -26.33
N GLU A 158 -14.14 5.11 -27.09
CA GLU A 158 -13.66 6.19 -27.97
C GLU A 158 -13.45 7.52 -27.24
N PHE A 159 -14.42 7.98 -26.46
CA PHE A 159 -14.26 9.22 -25.70
C PHE A 159 -13.24 9.04 -24.57
N VAL A 160 -13.45 8.05 -23.70
CA VAL A 160 -12.57 7.83 -22.54
C VAL A 160 -11.13 7.47 -22.95
N ALA A 161 -10.89 6.84 -24.11
CA ALA A 161 -9.51 6.63 -24.59
C ALA A 161 -8.87 7.89 -25.18
N LYS A 162 -9.66 8.83 -25.73
CA LYS A 162 -9.16 10.10 -26.29
C LYS A 162 -8.88 11.18 -25.25
N HIS A 163 -9.39 11.01 -24.03
CA HIS A 163 -9.29 11.99 -22.95
C HIS A 163 -8.45 11.44 -21.82
N ARG A 164 -7.69 12.29 -21.14
CA ARG A 164 -6.78 11.87 -20.06
C ARG A 164 -7.45 11.90 -18.68
N GLU A 165 -6.94 11.14 -17.73
CA GLU A 165 -7.30 11.25 -16.32
C GLU A 165 -7.19 12.70 -15.83
N GLY A 166 -8.17 13.17 -15.04
CA GLY A 166 -8.22 14.53 -14.52
C GLY A 166 -8.51 15.60 -15.56
N GLN A 167 -8.81 15.25 -16.82
CA GLN A 167 -9.20 16.23 -17.82
C GLN A 167 -10.52 16.91 -17.44
N ARG A 168 -10.55 18.24 -17.60
CA ARG A 168 -11.77 19.04 -17.48
C ARG A 168 -12.68 18.79 -18.68
N ILE A 169 -13.93 18.44 -18.41
CA ILE A 169 -14.97 18.10 -19.37
C ILE A 169 -16.26 18.84 -18.99
N TYR A 170 -16.98 19.36 -19.99
CA TYR A 170 -18.32 19.92 -19.82
C TYR A 170 -19.38 18.86 -20.08
N PHE A 171 -20.43 18.80 -19.28
CA PHE A 171 -21.41 17.72 -19.39
C PHE A 171 -22.82 18.11 -18.95
N THR A 172 -23.82 17.43 -19.49
CA THR A 172 -25.20 17.46 -18.97
C THR A 172 -25.49 16.19 -18.19
N SER A 173 -26.39 16.27 -17.22
CA SER A 173 -26.66 15.17 -16.29
C SER A 173 -28.15 14.90 -16.12
N ASP A 174 -28.50 13.65 -15.83
CA ASP A 174 -29.84 13.24 -15.42
C ASP A 174 -29.76 12.26 -14.24
N VAL A 175 -30.90 11.95 -13.63
CA VAL A 175 -31.01 11.02 -12.50
C VAL A 175 -31.70 9.75 -12.97
N LYS A 176 -30.91 8.67 -13.04
CA LYS A 176 -31.43 7.33 -13.31
C LYS A 176 -32.00 6.74 -12.03
N LYS A 177 -33.26 6.32 -12.06
CA LYS A 177 -33.90 5.55 -10.99
C LYS A 177 -33.78 4.07 -11.28
N THR A 178 -33.29 3.28 -10.33
CA THR A 178 -33.22 1.82 -10.41
C THR A 178 -33.66 1.21 -9.09
N THR A 179 -34.10 -0.04 -9.11
CA THR A 179 -34.44 -0.78 -7.90
C THR A 179 -33.31 -1.74 -7.59
N ASN A 180 -32.78 -1.71 -6.37
CA ASN A 180 -31.75 -2.67 -5.96
C ASN A 180 -32.35 -4.05 -5.68
N ARG A 181 -31.48 -5.06 -5.42
CA ARG A 181 -31.90 -6.43 -5.10
C ARG A 181 -32.83 -6.56 -3.88
N MET A 182 -32.87 -5.53 -3.02
CA MET A 182 -33.70 -5.48 -1.82
C MET A 182 -35.01 -4.68 -2.04
N GLY A 183 -35.36 -4.33 -3.28
CA GLY A 183 -36.58 -3.58 -3.58
C GLY A 183 -36.53 -2.07 -3.28
N LYS A 184 -35.37 -1.54 -2.88
CA LYS A 184 -35.20 -0.11 -2.55
C LYS A 184 -34.91 0.70 -3.81
N GLU A 185 -35.58 1.85 -3.96
CA GLU A 185 -35.27 2.82 -5.01
C GLU A 185 -33.87 3.41 -4.78
N VAL A 186 -33.04 3.34 -5.81
CA VAL A 186 -31.71 3.92 -5.90
C VAL A 186 -31.73 4.98 -6.98
N ARG A 187 -31.25 6.18 -6.64
CA ARG A 187 -31.11 7.30 -7.56
C ARG A 187 -29.64 7.49 -7.88
N THR A 188 -29.27 7.32 -9.15
CA THR A 188 -27.90 7.45 -9.62
C THR A 188 -27.81 8.63 -10.57
N ARG A 189 -26.90 9.57 -10.30
CA ARG A 189 -26.60 10.66 -11.24
C ARG A 189 -25.79 10.11 -12.40
N ILE A 190 -26.24 10.37 -13.62
CA ILE A 190 -25.62 9.88 -14.85
C ILE A 190 -25.31 11.03 -15.79
N VAL A 191 -24.24 10.87 -16.57
CA VAL A 191 -23.91 11.79 -17.66
C VAL A 191 -24.80 11.48 -18.88
N VAL A 192 -25.43 12.50 -19.45
CA VAL A 192 -26.28 12.38 -20.64
C VAL A 192 -25.51 12.69 -21.91
N ASP A 193 -24.74 13.78 -21.88
CA ASP A 193 -23.88 14.27 -22.95
C ASP A 193 -22.63 14.96 -22.38
N MET A 194 -21.53 15.00 -23.15
CA MET A 194 -20.25 15.57 -22.72
C MET A 194 -19.42 16.14 -23.88
N ALA A 195 -18.67 17.21 -23.62
CA ALA A 195 -17.81 17.90 -24.59
C ALA A 195 -16.55 18.48 -23.93
N VAL A 196 -15.51 18.73 -24.72
CA VAL A 196 -14.27 19.39 -24.24
C VAL A 196 -14.46 20.89 -24.05
N GLU A 197 -15.36 21.48 -24.83
CA GLU A 197 -15.71 22.90 -24.77
C GLU A 197 -17.15 23.08 -24.32
N LYS A 198 -17.45 24.20 -23.68
CA LYS A 198 -18.79 24.53 -23.21
C LYS A 198 -19.65 24.91 -24.41
N THR A 199 -20.58 24.03 -24.79
CA THR A 199 -21.48 24.26 -25.95
C THR A 199 -22.85 24.82 -25.54
N SER A 200 -23.20 24.76 -24.25
CA SER A 200 -24.42 25.37 -23.72
C SER A 200 -24.28 25.78 -22.25
N GLU A 201 -25.11 26.73 -21.81
CA GLU A 201 -25.17 27.18 -20.42
C GLU A 201 -25.68 26.11 -19.45
N GLN A 202 -26.35 25.07 -19.95
CA GLN A 202 -26.84 23.95 -19.14
C GLN A 202 -25.73 22.94 -18.79
N MET A 203 -24.56 23.05 -19.43
CA MET A 203 -23.44 22.17 -19.15
C MET A 203 -22.74 22.54 -17.86
N LYS A 204 -22.53 21.53 -17.03
CA LYS A 204 -21.71 21.56 -15.82
C LYS A 204 -20.25 21.33 -16.19
N GLU A 205 -19.35 21.84 -15.36
CA GLU A 205 -17.92 21.54 -15.45
C GLU A 205 -17.58 20.38 -14.50
N GLY A 206 -16.85 19.38 -14.99
CA GLY A 206 -16.37 18.29 -14.16
C GLY A 206 -15.04 17.71 -14.62
N TYR A 207 -14.45 16.88 -13.76
CA TYR A 207 -13.12 16.30 -13.97
C TYR A 207 -13.22 14.79 -14.13
N LEU A 208 -12.62 14.27 -15.20
CA LEU A 208 -12.71 12.85 -15.58
C LEU A 208 -11.92 11.96 -14.64
N MET A 209 -12.63 11.00 -14.02
CA MET A 209 -12.03 9.92 -13.26
C MET A 209 -12.28 8.58 -13.95
N LYS A 210 -11.22 7.87 -14.36
CA LYS A 210 -11.33 6.54 -14.96
C LYS A 210 -11.18 5.47 -13.87
N GLY A 211 -12.21 4.66 -13.70
CA GLY A 211 -12.14 3.47 -12.87
C GLY A 211 -11.49 2.30 -13.59
N MET A 212 -11.20 1.24 -12.82
CA MET A 212 -10.60 0.03 -13.34
C MET A 212 -11.51 -0.69 -14.36
N PRO A 213 -10.93 -1.36 -15.37
CA PRO A 213 -11.65 -2.39 -16.12
C PRO A 213 -12.03 -3.54 -15.19
N PHE A 214 -13.29 -4.00 -15.22
CA PHE A 214 -13.76 -5.13 -14.41
C PHE A 214 -14.09 -6.32 -15.32
N GLY A 215 -13.08 -7.16 -15.60
CA GLY A 215 -13.20 -8.29 -16.52
C GLY A 215 -13.60 -7.85 -17.94
N LYS A 216 -14.56 -8.54 -18.56
CA LYS A 216 -15.11 -8.18 -19.89
C LYS A 216 -16.06 -6.97 -19.88
N ARG A 217 -16.30 -6.32 -18.73
CA ARG A 217 -17.24 -5.20 -18.62
C ARG A 217 -16.50 -3.85 -18.72
N LYS A 218 -17.20 -2.92 -19.38
CA LYS A 218 -16.76 -1.56 -19.74
C LYS A 218 -16.22 -0.78 -18.53
N ASN A 219 -15.23 0.08 -18.78
CA ASN A 219 -14.59 0.94 -17.77
C ASN A 219 -15.63 1.74 -16.98
N HIS A 220 -15.60 1.68 -15.65
CA HIS A 220 -16.42 2.55 -14.83
C HIS A 220 -15.81 3.96 -14.80
N CYS A 221 -16.21 4.88 -15.67
CA CYS A 221 -15.80 6.29 -15.53
C CYS A 221 -16.82 7.14 -14.77
N TYR A 222 -16.31 8.21 -14.17
CA TYR A 222 -17.09 9.23 -13.49
C TYR A 222 -16.61 10.63 -13.91
N LEU A 223 -17.53 11.61 -13.88
CA LEU A 223 -17.18 13.03 -13.87
C LEU A 223 -17.47 13.58 -12.47
N PHE A 224 -16.49 14.29 -11.90
CA PHE A 224 -16.62 14.91 -10.58
C PHE A 224 -16.82 16.41 -10.74
N GLU A 225 -17.96 16.91 -10.28
CA GLU A 225 -18.30 18.33 -10.24
C GLU A 225 -18.01 18.89 -8.84
N VAL A 226 -17.34 20.03 -8.74
CA VAL A 226 -17.12 20.70 -7.45
C VAL A 226 -18.47 21.03 -6.82
N LYS A 227 -18.73 20.53 -5.62
CA LYS A 227 -20.01 20.72 -4.93
C LYS A 227 -20.04 22.03 -4.14
N ASP A 228 -18.98 22.29 -3.37
CA ASP A 228 -18.88 23.45 -2.49
C ASP A 228 -17.70 24.34 -2.92
N SER A 229 -17.87 25.66 -2.90
CA SER A 229 -16.79 26.60 -3.26
C SER A 229 -15.68 26.70 -2.20
N LYS A 230 -15.90 26.12 -1.01
CA LYS A 230 -14.94 26.11 0.10
C LYS A 230 -14.26 24.74 0.18
N PRO A 231 -12.94 24.69 0.42
CA PRO A 231 -12.26 23.42 0.63
C PRO A 231 -12.77 22.77 1.92
N ILE A 232 -12.88 21.46 1.92
CA ILE A 232 -13.10 20.66 3.13
C ILE A 232 -11.89 20.79 4.05
N LYS A 233 -10.67 20.65 3.48
CA LYS A 233 -9.43 20.61 4.23
C LYS A 233 -8.22 20.93 3.35
N THR A 234 -7.19 21.54 3.94
CA THR A 234 -5.85 21.61 3.36
C THR A 234 -5.10 20.30 3.63
N LEU A 235 -4.52 19.70 2.60
CA LEU A 235 -3.78 18.44 2.70
C LEU A 235 -2.45 18.62 3.42
N ASP A 236 -2.09 17.65 4.26
CA ASP A 236 -0.74 17.55 4.83
C ASP A 236 0.28 17.08 3.78
N GLU A 237 1.58 17.32 4.07
CA GLU A 237 2.68 16.99 3.15
C GLU A 237 2.73 15.51 2.76
N GLY A 238 2.25 14.60 3.62
CA GLY A 238 2.23 13.17 3.37
C GLY A 238 0.99 12.66 2.64
N ALA A 239 -0.08 13.46 2.51
CA ALA A 239 -1.36 12.97 1.99
C ALA A 239 -1.26 12.43 0.55
N LEU A 240 -0.53 13.15 -0.32
CA LEU A 240 -0.29 12.70 -1.69
C LEU A 240 0.65 11.50 -1.75
N ASN A 241 1.65 11.43 -0.87
CA ASN A 241 2.54 10.26 -0.78
C ASN A 241 1.76 9.01 -0.35
N ARG A 242 0.78 9.15 0.56
CA ARG A 242 -0.12 8.05 0.94
C ARG A 242 -1.02 7.62 -0.22
N LEU A 243 -1.52 8.55 -1.03
CA LEU A 243 -2.26 8.22 -2.26
C LEU A 243 -1.38 7.46 -3.26
N VAL A 244 -0.12 7.87 -3.41
CA VAL A 244 0.87 7.15 -4.24
C VAL A 244 1.11 5.74 -3.71
N ALA A 245 1.28 5.55 -2.40
CA ALA A 245 1.43 4.24 -1.79
C ALA A 245 0.20 3.33 -2.02
N VAL A 246 -1.02 3.89 -2.07
CA VAL A 246 -2.23 3.12 -2.43
C VAL A 246 -2.12 2.61 -3.86
N LEU A 247 -1.66 3.44 -4.80
CA LEU A 247 -1.44 3.05 -6.19
C LEU A 247 -0.38 1.95 -6.32
N ASP A 248 0.75 2.11 -5.62
CA ASP A 248 1.84 1.13 -5.63
C ASP A 248 1.35 -0.24 -5.11
N SER A 249 0.52 -0.25 -4.05
CA SER A 249 -0.12 -1.48 -3.51
C SER A 249 -1.12 -2.16 -4.47
N TYR A 250 -1.72 -1.40 -5.40
CA TYR A 250 -2.53 -2.00 -6.47
C TYR A 250 -1.65 -2.66 -7.53
N GLN A 251 -0.58 -1.97 -7.95
CA GLN A 251 0.34 -2.42 -8.99
C GLN A 251 1.24 -3.59 -8.56
N SER A 252 1.52 -3.72 -7.27
CA SER A 252 2.33 -4.82 -6.73
C SER A 252 1.58 -6.16 -6.69
N GLN A 253 0.28 -6.20 -7.01
CA GLN A 253 -0.50 -7.44 -7.02
C GLN A 253 -0.27 -8.18 -8.34
N PRO A 254 -0.11 -9.52 -8.33
CA PRO A 254 0.13 -10.29 -9.54
C PRO A 254 -0.92 -10.03 -10.63
N GLY A 255 -0.48 -9.63 -11.83
CA GLY A 255 -1.36 -9.38 -12.98
C GLY A 255 -2.05 -8.00 -12.99
N ASN A 256 -1.67 -7.09 -12.08
CA ASN A 256 -2.20 -5.73 -11.98
C ASN A 256 -1.15 -4.65 -12.28
N GLU A 257 -0.02 -4.99 -12.91
CA GLU A 257 1.13 -4.10 -13.08
C GLU A 257 0.76 -2.79 -13.81
N GLU A 258 -0.21 -2.84 -14.73
CA GLU A 258 -0.70 -1.69 -15.49
C GLU A 258 -1.87 -0.95 -14.83
N TYR A 259 -2.36 -1.42 -13.67
CA TYR A 259 -3.52 -0.82 -13.02
C TYR A 259 -3.19 0.61 -12.58
N TYR A 260 -4.08 1.54 -12.92
CA TYR A 260 -3.93 2.96 -12.61
C TYR A 260 -2.66 3.64 -13.14
N ASP A 261 -1.95 3.04 -14.10
CA ASP A 261 -0.73 3.65 -14.65
C ASP A 261 -0.98 5.07 -15.21
N GLU A 262 -2.10 5.25 -15.93
CA GLU A 262 -2.50 6.58 -16.41
C GLU A 262 -2.81 7.55 -15.25
N TYR A 263 -3.57 7.08 -14.25
CA TYR A 263 -3.91 7.89 -13.07
C TYR A 263 -2.65 8.34 -12.33
N TYR A 264 -1.68 7.45 -12.16
CA TYR A 264 -0.40 7.72 -11.53
C TYR A 264 0.41 8.77 -12.31
N LYS A 265 0.50 8.64 -13.64
CA LYS A 265 1.17 9.59 -14.53
C LYS A 265 0.54 10.97 -14.48
N GLU A 266 -0.78 11.04 -14.58
CA GLU A 266 -1.51 12.31 -14.54
C GLU A 266 -1.53 12.94 -13.15
N LEU A 267 -1.56 12.16 -12.06
CA LEU A 267 -1.38 12.66 -10.69
C LEU A 267 0.00 13.31 -10.53
N LYS A 268 1.07 12.64 -10.96
CA LYS A 268 2.44 13.20 -10.93
C LYS A 268 2.55 14.46 -11.78
N ARG A 269 1.89 14.51 -12.94
CA ARG A 269 1.83 15.69 -13.79
C ARG A 269 1.08 16.83 -13.12
N PHE A 270 -0.08 16.57 -12.53
CA PHE A 270 -0.86 17.52 -11.74
C PHE A 270 -0.03 18.11 -10.58
N MET A 271 0.71 17.27 -9.85
CA MET A 271 1.57 17.72 -8.75
C MET A 271 2.63 18.73 -9.20
N LYS A 272 3.15 18.57 -10.42
CA LYS A 272 4.15 19.44 -11.06
C LYS A 272 3.53 20.56 -11.91
N GLY A 273 2.22 20.53 -12.12
CA GLY A 273 1.49 21.36 -13.09
C GLY A 273 1.22 22.79 -12.62
N GLY A 274 0.30 23.47 -13.31
CA GLY A 274 -0.09 24.85 -13.02
C GLY A 274 -0.92 25.03 -11.74
N GLU A 275 -1.38 26.25 -11.49
CA GLU A 275 -2.31 26.55 -10.40
C GLU A 275 -3.76 26.40 -10.84
N ASN A 276 -4.67 26.18 -9.88
CA ASN A 276 -6.12 26.16 -10.07
C ASN A 276 -6.69 25.03 -10.94
N GLU A 277 -5.88 24.03 -11.27
CA GLU A 277 -6.38 22.76 -11.78
C GLU A 277 -6.95 21.92 -10.63
N TYR A 278 -7.97 21.12 -10.92
CA TYR A 278 -8.48 20.10 -10.01
C TYR A 278 -8.11 18.71 -10.51
N PHE A 279 -7.85 17.80 -9.57
CA PHE A 279 -7.60 16.39 -9.83
C PHE A 279 -8.60 15.52 -9.07
N PRO A 280 -9.34 14.62 -9.73
CA PRO A 280 -10.38 13.81 -9.09
C PRO A 280 -9.76 12.75 -8.19
N VAL A 281 -10.34 12.59 -7.00
CA VAL A 281 -9.91 11.61 -6.00
C VAL A 281 -11.12 11.10 -5.23
N ARG A 282 -11.06 9.89 -4.71
CA ARG A 282 -11.99 9.40 -3.69
C ARG A 282 -11.41 9.65 -2.31
N TYR A 283 -12.24 10.03 -1.34
CA TYR A 283 -11.77 10.29 0.01
C TYR A 283 -12.68 9.71 1.09
N SER A 284 -12.10 9.45 2.26
CA SER A 284 -12.83 9.13 3.49
C SER A 284 -12.25 9.97 4.63
N LEU A 285 -13.13 10.59 5.40
CA LEU A 285 -12.80 11.37 6.60
C LEU A 285 -13.32 10.63 7.83
N ILE A 286 -12.42 10.17 8.68
CA ILE A 286 -12.75 9.49 9.93
C ILE A 286 -12.49 10.45 11.09
N GLN A 287 -13.52 10.69 11.91
CA GLN A 287 -13.46 11.54 13.09
C GLN A 287 -13.54 10.71 14.37
N GLU A 288 -12.55 9.85 14.60
CA GLU A 288 -12.40 9.11 15.87
C GLU A 288 -11.12 9.57 16.61
N GLY A 289 -11.27 10.57 17.50
CA GLY A 289 -10.20 11.13 18.33
C GLY A 289 -9.24 12.07 17.60
N LYS A 290 -8.73 11.67 16.43
CA LYS A 290 -8.01 12.54 15.48
C LYS A 290 -8.66 12.44 14.11
N GLU A 291 -8.75 13.55 13.41
CA GLU A 291 -9.24 13.56 12.03
C GLU A 291 -8.23 12.88 11.10
N LEU A 292 -8.65 11.75 10.50
CA LEU A 292 -7.86 10.99 9.54
C LEU A 292 -8.48 11.15 8.15
N LEU A 293 -7.62 11.48 7.17
CA LEU A 293 -7.97 11.57 5.76
C LEU A 293 -7.31 10.45 4.98
N TYR A 294 -8.13 9.67 4.27
CA TYR A 294 -7.70 8.67 3.31
C TYR A 294 -8.06 9.11 1.90
N LEU A 295 -7.15 8.92 0.96
CA LEU A 295 -7.33 9.25 -0.46
C LEU A 295 -7.13 7.99 -1.30
N SER A 296 -7.90 7.84 -2.38
CA SER A 296 -7.83 6.67 -3.24
C SER A 296 -8.31 6.94 -4.68
N PRO A 297 -7.85 6.17 -5.68
CA PRO A 297 -8.46 6.17 -7.02
C PRO A 297 -9.76 5.33 -7.10
N ALA A 298 -10.18 4.66 -6.03
CA ALA A 298 -11.35 3.77 -6.03
C ALA A 298 -12.35 4.13 -4.91
N ALA A 299 -13.63 3.85 -5.17
CA ALA A 299 -14.70 4.05 -4.20
C ALA A 299 -14.66 3.02 -3.06
N ILE A 300 -14.31 1.77 -3.37
CA ILE A 300 -14.14 0.69 -2.38
C ILE A 300 -12.69 0.25 -2.53
N THR A 301 -11.93 0.36 -1.45
CA THR A 301 -10.48 0.42 -1.55
C THR A 301 -9.77 -0.05 -0.28
N LYS A 302 -8.46 0.16 -0.26
CA LYS A 302 -7.56 -0.07 0.85
C LYS A 302 -7.28 1.25 1.57
N GLU A 303 -7.26 1.20 2.89
CA GLU A 303 -6.79 2.27 3.76
C GLU A 303 -5.33 2.02 4.12
N ILE A 304 -4.47 2.99 3.82
CA ILE A 304 -3.08 3.01 4.27
C ILE A 304 -2.99 3.90 5.49
N ALA A 305 -2.49 3.37 6.60
CA ALA A 305 -2.38 4.10 7.85
C ALA A 305 -1.55 5.39 7.69
N ASN A 306 -1.90 6.44 8.44
CA ASN A 306 -1.15 7.71 8.41
C ASN A 306 0.19 7.63 9.16
N THR A 307 0.40 6.58 9.95
CA THR A 307 1.57 6.41 10.81
C THR A 307 2.34 5.17 10.34
N PRO A 308 3.62 5.28 9.97
CA PRO A 308 4.42 4.12 9.61
C PRO A 308 4.64 3.25 10.84
N LEU A 309 4.81 1.95 10.64
CA LEU A 309 4.94 0.99 11.73
C LEU A 309 6.12 1.30 12.65
N LYS A 310 7.24 1.78 12.11
CA LYS A 310 8.38 2.25 12.90
C LYS A 310 7.99 3.28 13.97
N LYS A 311 7.09 4.21 13.64
CA LYS A 311 6.63 5.24 14.60
C LYS A 311 5.70 4.67 15.66
N LEU A 312 4.98 3.58 15.35
CA LEU A 312 4.18 2.84 16.34
C LEU A 312 5.06 2.07 17.34
N LEU A 313 6.27 1.66 16.93
CA LEU A 313 7.19 0.89 17.77
C LEU A 313 7.93 1.72 18.82
N GLY A 314 8.03 3.05 18.64
CA GLY A 314 8.72 3.93 19.58
C GLY A 314 10.15 3.44 19.89
N ASP A 315 10.41 3.17 21.17
CA ASP A 315 11.72 2.71 21.67
C ASP A 315 12.16 1.35 21.08
N PHE A 316 11.23 0.52 20.62
CA PHE A 316 11.50 -0.81 20.04
C PHE A 316 11.86 -0.78 18.56
N ALA A 317 11.92 0.40 17.94
CA ALA A 317 12.50 0.54 16.61
C ALA A 317 13.96 0.05 16.59
N ALA A 318 14.39 -0.46 15.43
CA ALA A 318 15.74 -0.97 15.25
C ALA A 318 16.82 0.05 15.66
N CYS A 319 17.89 -0.46 16.29
CA CYS A 319 18.98 0.38 16.76
C CYS A 319 19.70 1.07 15.58
N GLU A 320 20.05 2.34 15.76
CA GLU A 320 20.66 3.15 14.70
C GLU A 320 22.16 3.39 14.94
N THR A 321 22.63 3.22 16.18
CA THR A 321 24.03 3.45 16.55
C THR A 321 24.58 2.28 17.36
N TYR A 322 25.86 1.98 17.14
CA TYR A 322 26.57 0.89 17.81
C TYR A 322 26.66 1.11 19.34
N HIS A 323 26.93 2.34 19.78
CA HIS A 323 27.11 2.67 21.21
C HIS A 323 25.82 2.67 22.05
N LYS A 324 24.66 2.41 21.43
CA LYS A 324 23.34 2.31 22.10
C LYS A 324 22.50 1.19 21.50
N CYS A 325 23.14 0.07 21.16
CA CYS A 325 22.44 -1.10 20.66
C CYS A 325 21.77 -1.88 21.80
N CYS A 326 20.71 -2.61 21.44
CA CYS A 326 20.09 -3.61 22.31
C CYS A 326 20.83 -4.96 22.21
N PRO A 327 20.60 -5.90 23.13
CA PRO A 327 21.28 -7.20 23.14
C PRO A 327 21.23 -7.93 21.80
N ALA A 328 20.08 -7.93 21.11
CA ALA A 328 19.96 -8.62 19.83
C ALA A 328 20.74 -7.94 18.70
N CYS A 329 20.84 -6.61 18.68
CA CYS A 329 21.65 -5.90 17.71
C CYS A 329 23.14 -6.04 17.95
N ASP A 330 23.54 -6.22 19.21
CA ASP A 330 24.92 -6.50 19.56
C ASP A 330 25.34 -7.90 19.10
N LEU A 331 24.54 -8.92 19.44
CA LEU A 331 24.81 -10.31 19.09
C LEU A 331 24.65 -10.63 17.60
N PHE A 332 23.57 -10.14 16.98
CA PHE A 332 23.22 -10.46 15.60
C PHE A 332 23.47 -9.30 14.64
N GLY A 333 24.11 -8.22 15.04
CA GLY A 333 24.32 -7.03 14.21
C GLY A 333 23.08 -6.14 14.03
N MET A 334 23.32 -4.89 13.62
CA MET A 334 22.26 -3.91 13.33
C MET A 334 21.65 -4.16 11.94
N VAL A 335 20.33 -3.99 11.82
CA VAL A 335 19.60 -4.28 10.57
C VAL A 335 19.49 -3.04 9.67
N LYS A 336 19.74 -1.84 10.21
CA LYS A 336 19.61 -0.58 9.47
C LYS A 336 20.80 -0.29 8.53
N HIS A 337 21.91 -0.99 8.72
CA HIS A 337 23.01 -1.03 7.78
C HIS A 337 23.20 -2.50 7.38
N ASN A 338 22.85 -2.83 6.14
CA ASN A 338 23.51 -3.94 5.46
C ASN A 338 25.00 -3.60 5.37
N CYS A 339 25.74 -3.77 6.46
CA CYS A 339 27.18 -3.89 6.42
C CYS A 339 27.48 -5.26 5.82
N ALA A 340 27.36 -5.34 4.50
CA ALA A 340 28.16 -6.27 3.73
C ALA A 340 29.62 -5.97 4.05
N GLY A 341 30.25 -6.85 4.84
CA GLY A 341 31.68 -6.83 5.15
C GLY A 341 32.08 -5.73 6.13
N LEU A 342 32.54 -6.15 7.31
CA LEU A 342 33.72 -5.62 8.00
C LEU A 342 33.90 -6.48 9.26
N HIS A 343 34.32 -7.73 9.04
CA HIS A 343 35.09 -8.44 10.05
C HIS A 343 36.54 -8.00 9.85
N GLY A 344 37.05 -7.24 10.83
CA GLY A 344 38.49 -7.17 11.09
C GLY A 344 38.90 -8.38 11.93
#